data_AF-A0A1B9E850-F1
#
_entry.id   AF-A0A1B9E850-F1
#
_cell.length_a   1.000
_cell.length_b   1.000
_cell.length_c   1.000
_cell.angle_alpha   90.00
_cell.angle_beta   90.00
_cell.angle_gamma   90.00
#
_symmetry.space_group_name_H-M   'P 1'
#
loop_
_entity.id
_entity.type
_entity.pdbx_description
1 polymer ?
#
loop_
_entity_poly.entity_id
_entity_poly.type
_entity_poly.pdbx_seq_one_letter_code
_entity_poly.pdbx_strand_id
1 'polypeptide(L)'
;MRKIITLIVILFWVNSNSQTNYNPISISKTFSENGKYYIESTPFDDFYPSLRGKSLIFKNNKLKYKIERPFVMLGSSSYLAISNDGKYVIYIMSKNSNSKEVELRNVTIYKKGKLIKTFTIEEFSNCNPENETCNLIYDNFDNIIDYKKSKFNDTKNTIIYKDDITQEELFLSKNPVFILNDTIYSTNSNRITTIFDLVHQKIIKKIEFSKVYSKLNLSNYKIKFEQKRFPTPQNNDTYFPNLKNGKKTAIALAEMLGMKALYVNDSDDGKYQYFTIDINGFVDQNGKLEILNLKVDKKLPYDKVKSFFEEQTYDVSFLPKEFDKFFYHYFFWRFRNADNQIAILDTKEYELEQLKVEENRKYADTIDNFYIPKNLKECFIQLDKTLNNKSKKQLKESTDLFMFNSHGGGLGMWIRNNWGINGGSRLLIYFNERGITDRDYISGIIIYEYVKWLKEEINAAEIWENENPIKK
;
A
#
# COMPACT_ATOMS: atom_id res chain seq x y z
N MET A 1 -16.92 45.72 48.38
CA MET A 1 -17.31 44.34 48.78
C MET A 1 -18.01 43.67 47.60
N ARG A 2 -17.71 42.38 47.36
CA ARG A 2 -18.17 41.49 46.27
C ARG A 2 -17.60 41.79 44.87
N LYS A 3 -16.47 41.15 44.56
CA LYS A 3 -16.17 40.71 43.18
C LYS A 3 -16.65 39.27 43.05
N ILE A 4 -17.61 39.07 42.17
CA ILE A 4 -18.16 37.77 41.77
C ILE A 4 -17.11 37.11 40.87
N ILE A 5 -16.57 35.97 41.31
CA ILE A 5 -15.77 35.08 40.46
C ILE A 5 -16.76 34.15 39.77
N THR A 6 -17.08 34.44 38.51
CA THR A 6 -17.83 33.53 37.65
C THR A 6 -16.85 32.52 37.08
N LEU A 7 -16.85 31.31 37.63
CA LEU A 7 -16.12 30.16 37.11
C LEU A 7 -16.86 29.65 35.86
N ILE A 8 -16.41 30.07 34.68
CA ILE A 8 -16.90 29.54 33.40
C ILE A 8 -16.21 28.18 33.18
N VAL A 9 -16.87 27.11 33.60
CA VAL A 9 -16.50 25.73 33.24
C VAL A 9 -17.01 25.49 31.82
N ILE A 10 -16.17 25.74 30.82
CA ILE A 10 -16.42 25.27 29.46
C ILE A 10 -16.07 23.78 29.43
N LEU A 11 -17.09 22.95 29.67
CA LEU A 11 -17.07 21.55 29.27
C LEU A 11 -17.08 21.53 27.73
N PHE A 12 -15.89 21.63 27.13
CA PHE A 12 -15.67 21.18 25.77
C PHE A 12 -15.87 19.66 25.77
N TRP A 13 -17.10 19.23 25.50
CA TRP A 13 -17.34 17.93 24.86
C TRP A 13 -16.79 18.03 23.44
N VAL A 14 -15.46 17.90 23.32
CA VAL A 14 -14.88 17.48 22.06
C VAL A 14 -15.26 16.01 21.94
N ASN A 15 -16.37 15.74 21.26
CA ASN A 15 -16.52 14.44 20.63
C ASN A 15 -15.38 14.34 19.63
N SER A 16 -14.25 13.80 20.09
CA SER A 16 -13.20 13.25 19.27
C SER A 16 -13.83 12.07 18.52
N ASN A 17 -14.60 12.36 17.47
CA ASN A 17 -14.83 11.39 16.42
C ASN A 17 -13.45 11.16 15.82
N SER A 18 -12.73 10.18 16.39
CA SER A 18 -11.62 9.53 15.71
C SER A 18 -12.14 9.18 14.32
N GLN A 19 -11.61 9.85 13.30
CA GLN A 19 -11.86 9.48 11.92
C GLN A 19 -11.14 8.15 11.71
N THR A 20 -11.82 7.06 12.07
CA THR A 20 -11.41 5.75 11.61
C THR A 20 -11.79 5.66 10.13
N ASN A 21 -10.90 6.17 9.28
CA ASN A 21 -10.97 6.03 7.82
C ASN A 21 -10.67 4.57 7.46
N TYR A 22 -11.58 3.65 7.80
CA TYR A 22 -11.53 2.29 7.31
C TYR A 22 -11.97 2.28 5.86
N ASN A 23 -11.10 1.87 4.94
CA ASN A 23 -11.46 1.71 3.53
C ASN A 23 -12.50 0.60 3.42
N PRO A 24 -13.76 0.91 3.05
CA PRO A 24 -14.80 -0.10 3.03
C PRO A 24 -14.45 -1.18 2.00
N ILE A 25 -14.51 -2.43 2.41
CA ILE A 25 -14.39 -3.56 1.49
C ILE A 25 -15.68 -3.71 0.69
N SER A 26 -15.59 -4.27 -0.51
CA SER A 26 -16.75 -4.38 -1.37
C SER A 26 -16.85 -5.70 -2.10
N ILE A 27 -18.05 -6.25 -2.10
CA ILE A 27 -18.42 -7.35 -2.99
C ILE A 27 -18.98 -6.71 -4.25
N SER A 28 -18.40 -7.08 -5.39
CA SER A 28 -18.74 -6.49 -6.68
C SER A 28 -19.39 -7.52 -7.58
N LYS A 29 -20.37 -7.08 -8.38
CA LYS A 29 -21.05 -7.89 -9.38
C LYS A 29 -20.97 -7.19 -10.72
N THR A 30 -20.27 -7.82 -11.66
CA THR A 30 -20.08 -7.30 -13.03
C THR A 30 -20.76 -8.22 -14.03
N PHE A 31 -21.59 -7.66 -14.89
CA PHE A 31 -22.37 -8.44 -15.86
C PHE A 31 -21.70 -8.44 -17.23
N SER A 32 -21.89 -9.52 -18.00
CA SER A 32 -21.58 -9.52 -19.43
C SER A 32 -22.46 -8.50 -20.15
N GLU A 33 -22.00 -8.02 -21.31
CA GLU A 33 -22.73 -7.05 -22.13
C GLU A 33 -24.14 -7.54 -22.49
N ASN A 34 -24.28 -8.82 -22.83
CA ASN A 34 -25.58 -9.44 -23.10
C ASN A 34 -26.41 -9.79 -21.83
N GLY A 35 -25.89 -9.51 -20.63
CA GLY A 35 -26.55 -9.76 -19.34
C GLY A 35 -26.74 -11.23 -18.95
N LYS A 36 -26.32 -12.20 -19.77
CA LYS A 36 -26.54 -13.64 -19.51
C LYS A 36 -25.59 -14.22 -18.47
N TYR A 37 -24.44 -13.58 -18.28
CA TYR A 37 -23.42 -13.98 -17.31
C TYR A 37 -23.11 -12.84 -16.37
N TYR A 38 -22.65 -13.18 -15.17
CA TYR A 38 -22.05 -12.22 -14.26
C TYR A 38 -20.95 -12.87 -13.44
N ILE A 39 -20.02 -12.04 -12.98
CA ILE A 39 -18.99 -12.38 -12.02
C ILE A 39 -19.30 -11.67 -10.71
N GLU A 40 -19.34 -12.43 -9.62
CA GLU A 40 -19.41 -11.91 -8.26
C GLU A 40 -18.04 -12.09 -7.61
N SER A 41 -17.42 -10.99 -7.17
CA SER A 41 -16.07 -10.98 -6.64
C SER A 41 -16.07 -10.53 -5.18
N THR A 42 -15.50 -11.35 -4.32
CA THR A 42 -15.41 -11.15 -2.87
C THR A 42 -13.95 -11.12 -2.44
N PRO A 43 -13.40 -9.95 -2.03
CA PRO A 43 -12.09 -9.89 -1.40
C PRO A 43 -12.14 -10.47 0.01
N PHE A 44 -11.05 -11.06 0.48
CA PHE A 44 -10.89 -11.50 1.86
C PHE A 44 -9.92 -10.61 2.64
N ASP A 45 -9.58 -9.45 2.11
CA ASP A 45 -8.78 -8.43 2.79
C ASP A 45 -9.17 -7.02 2.33
N ASP A 46 -8.53 -6.01 2.91
CA ASP A 46 -8.61 -4.60 2.53
C ASP A 46 -7.36 -4.11 1.78
N PHE A 47 -6.49 -5.04 1.34
CA PHE A 47 -5.30 -4.71 0.57
C PHE A 47 -5.62 -4.61 -0.92
N TYR A 48 -5.02 -3.63 -1.59
CA TYR A 48 -5.12 -3.51 -3.04
C TYR A 48 -3.76 -3.23 -3.68
N PRO A 49 -3.37 -3.98 -4.72
CA PRO A 49 -4.06 -5.17 -5.24
C PRO A 49 -3.80 -6.41 -4.36
N SER A 50 -4.71 -7.39 -4.41
CA SER A 50 -4.60 -8.63 -3.64
C SER A 50 -5.14 -9.83 -4.42
N LEU A 51 -4.55 -11.02 -4.16
CA LEU A 51 -5.06 -12.31 -4.62
C LEU A 51 -5.95 -13.01 -3.58
N ARG A 52 -6.05 -12.48 -2.36
CA ARG A 52 -6.80 -13.12 -1.26
C ARG A 52 -8.29 -12.85 -1.40
N GLY A 53 -9.03 -13.84 -1.88
CA GLY A 53 -10.45 -13.71 -2.17
C GLY A 53 -10.91 -14.76 -3.15
N LYS A 54 -12.14 -14.61 -3.63
CA LYS A 54 -12.71 -15.48 -4.65
C LYS A 54 -13.57 -14.70 -5.61
N SER A 55 -13.70 -15.21 -6.83
CA SER A 55 -14.67 -14.73 -7.80
C SER A 55 -15.45 -15.89 -8.38
N LEU A 56 -16.78 -15.76 -8.39
CA LEU A 56 -17.73 -16.78 -8.80
C LEU A 56 -18.44 -16.33 -10.08
N ILE A 57 -18.44 -17.18 -11.10
CA ILE A 57 -19.04 -16.86 -12.40
C ILE A 57 -20.34 -17.63 -12.54
N PHE A 58 -21.40 -16.91 -12.87
CA PHE A 58 -22.75 -17.45 -12.97
C PHE A 58 -23.34 -17.25 -14.36
N LYS A 59 -24.26 -18.15 -14.73
CA LYS A 59 -25.18 -17.99 -15.86
C LYS A 59 -26.60 -18.22 -15.35
N ASN A 60 -27.48 -17.23 -15.45
CA ASN A 60 -28.85 -17.33 -14.93
C ASN A 60 -28.88 -17.88 -13.49
N ASN A 61 -28.05 -17.31 -12.61
CA ASN A 61 -27.87 -17.70 -11.19
C ASN A 61 -27.34 -19.13 -10.95
N LYS A 62 -26.93 -19.87 -11.98
CA LYS A 62 -26.24 -21.15 -11.83
C LYS A 62 -24.73 -20.96 -11.91
N LEU A 63 -24.02 -21.37 -10.86
CA LEU A 63 -22.55 -21.35 -10.81
C LEU A 63 -21.96 -22.15 -11.97
N LYS A 64 -20.94 -21.60 -12.63
CA LYS A 64 -20.24 -22.21 -13.77
C LYS A 64 -18.81 -22.58 -13.45
N TYR A 65 -18.08 -21.66 -12.86
CA TYR A 65 -16.73 -21.90 -12.38
C TYR A 65 -16.34 -20.81 -11.37
N LYS A 66 -15.21 -21.01 -10.72
CA LYS A 66 -14.60 -20.08 -9.76
C LYS A 66 -13.21 -19.68 -10.24
N ILE A 67 -12.77 -18.52 -9.76
CA ILE A 67 -11.39 -18.04 -9.83
C ILE A 67 -10.97 -17.76 -8.39
N GLU A 68 -9.84 -18.32 -7.93
CA GLU A 68 -9.33 -18.21 -6.56
C GLU A 68 -8.62 -16.86 -6.31
N ARG A 69 -9.27 -15.76 -6.71
CA ARG A 69 -8.86 -14.40 -6.38
C ARG A 69 -10.05 -13.44 -6.49
N PRO A 70 -9.97 -12.26 -5.85
CA PRO A 70 -10.91 -11.19 -6.10
C PRO A 70 -10.46 -10.33 -7.28
N PHE A 71 -11.43 -9.63 -7.85
CA PHE A 71 -11.28 -8.53 -8.79
C PHE A 71 -11.88 -7.27 -8.16
N VAL A 72 -11.06 -6.55 -7.40
CA VAL A 72 -11.49 -5.36 -6.67
C VAL A 72 -11.70 -4.20 -7.66
N MET A 73 -12.87 -3.57 -7.58
CA MET A 73 -13.27 -2.48 -8.48
C MET A 73 -13.15 -1.14 -7.75
N LEU A 74 -12.18 -0.32 -8.14
CA LEU A 74 -11.81 0.95 -7.48
C LEU A 74 -11.82 2.12 -8.47
N GLY A 75 -13.00 2.59 -8.87
CA GLY A 75 -13.12 3.77 -9.74
C GLY A 75 -12.23 3.70 -10.99
N SER A 76 -11.39 4.72 -11.21
CA SER A 76 -10.43 4.80 -12.32
C SER A 76 -9.18 3.91 -12.15
N SER A 77 -9.06 3.16 -11.06
CA SER A 77 -7.88 2.33 -10.77
C SER A 77 -7.97 0.91 -11.30
N SER A 78 -9.17 0.40 -11.57
CA SER A 78 -9.36 -0.95 -12.11
C SER A 78 -10.64 -1.12 -12.93
N TYR A 79 -10.64 -2.12 -13.80
CA TYR A 79 -11.76 -2.49 -14.64
C TYR A 79 -11.86 -4.01 -14.80
N LEU A 80 -13.09 -4.54 -14.76
CA LEU A 80 -13.40 -5.96 -14.90
C LEU A 80 -14.43 -6.15 -16.01
N ALA A 81 -14.23 -7.16 -16.85
CA ALA A 81 -15.24 -7.57 -17.82
C ALA A 81 -15.24 -9.10 -18.00
N ILE A 82 -16.39 -9.61 -18.45
CA ILE A 82 -16.63 -11.00 -18.79
C ILE A 82 -17.24 -11.09 -20.18
N SER A 83 -16.78 -12.03 -21.00
CA SER A 83 -17.29 -12.25 -22.35
C SER A 83 -18.77 -12.66 -22.37
N ASN A 84 -19.43 -12.41 -23.50
CA ASN A 84 -20.82 -12.75 -23.77
C ASN A 84 -21.09 -14.26 -23.70
N ASP A 85 -20.09 -15.09 -23.96
CA ASP A 85 -20.18 -16.54 -23.79
C ASP A 85 -19.82 -17.02 -22.37
N GLY A 86 -19.39 -16.10 -21.51
CA GLY A 86 -19.02 -16.32 -20.12
C GLY A 86 -17.75 -17.12 -19.92
N LYS A 87 -16.92 -17.32 -20.95
CA LYS A 87 -15.69 -18.12 -20.84
C LYS A 87 -14.47 -17.30 -20.47
N TYR A 88 -14.43 -16.03 -20.87
CA TYR A 88 -13.27 -15.18 -20.72
C TYR A 88 -13.54 -14.06 -19.72
N VAL A 89 -12.59 -13.82 -18.83
CA VAL A 89 -12.60 -12.70 -17.89
C VAL A 89 -11.32 -11.91 -18.11
N ILE A 90 -11.45 -10.59 -18.19
CA ILE A 90 -10.31 -9.67 -18.24
C ILE A 90 -10.39 -8.71 -17.08
N TYR A 91 -9.26 -8.50 -16.44
CA TYR A 91 -9.08 -7.53 -15.38
C TYR A 91 -7.91 -6.61 -15.71
N ILE A 92 -8.16 -5.31 -15.65
CA ILE A 92 -7.23 -4.23 -16.00
C ILE A 92 -7.01 -3.38 -14.77
N MET A 93 -5.76 -3.14 -14.40
CA MET A 93 -5.33 -2.24 -13.32
C MET A 93 -4.54 -1.08 -13.92
N SER A 94 -4.90 0.14 -13.51
CA SER A 94 -4.36 1.38 -14.07
C SER A 94 -2.85 1.53 -13.89
N LYS A 95 -2.36 1.22 -12.68
CA LYS A 95 -0.95 1.33 -12.29
C LYS A 95 -0.34 -0.03 -12.05
N ASN A 96 0.98 -0.11 -12.20
CA ASN A 96 1.73 -1.33 -11.95
C ASN A 96 1.67 -1.67 -10.46
N SER A 97 1.44 -2.94 -10.14
CA SER A 97 1.73 -3.42 -8.80
C SER A 97 3.23 -3.63 -8.71
N ASN A 98 3.87 -3.27 -7.60
CA ASN A 98 5.28 -3.63 -7.36
C ASN A 98 5.46 -5.14 -7.10
N SER A 99 4.43 -5.95 -7.35
CA SER A 99 4.45 -7.39 -7.12
C SER A 99 5.17 -8.12 -8.26
N LYS A 100 5.93 -9.15 -7.89
CA LYS A 100 6.50 -10.11 -8.84
C LYS A 100 5.49 -11.17 -9.29
N GLU A 101 4.31 -11.22 -8.66
CA GLU A 101 3.26 -12.18 -8.99
C GLU A 101 2.66 -11.87 -10.36
N VAL A 102 2.71 -12.86 -11.26
CA VAL A 102 2.22 -12.72 -12.64
C VAL A 102 0.72 -12.37 -12.68
N GLU A 103 -0.07 -12.88 -11.73
CA GLU A 103 -1.50 -12.55 -11.59
C GLU A 103 -1.79 -11.12 -11.12
N LEU A 104 -0.78 -10.39 -10.64
CA LEU A 104 -0.87 -8.99 -10.25
C LEU A 104 -0.27 -8.04 -11.30
N ARG A 105 -0.01 -8.55 -12.52
CA ARG A 105 0.30 -7.71 -13.68
C ARG A 105 -0.90 -6.85 -14.09
N ASN A 106 -0.63 -5.76 -14.80
CA ASN A 106 -1.63 -4.74 -15.15
C ASN A 106 -2.86 -5.30 -15.87
N VAL A 107 -2.68 -6.22 -16.81
CA VAL A 107 -3.81 -6.86 -17.49
C VAL A 107 -3.70 -8.35 -17.31
N THR A 108 -4.77 -8.98 -16.84
CA THR A 108 -4.85 -10.44 -16.68
C THR A 108 -6.09 -10.98 -17.37
N ILE A 109 -5.93 -12.14 -18.00
CA ILE A 109 -7.00 -12.79 -18.76
C ILE A 109 -7.13 -14.23 -18.27
N TYR A 110 -8.36 -14.59 -17.94
CA TYR A 110 -8.72 -15.93 -17.49
C TYR A 110 -9.65 -16.58 -18.51
N LYS A 111 -9.50 -17.89 -18.69
CA LYS A 111 -10.43 -18.73 -19.45
C LYS A 111 -10.95 -19.84 -18.55
N LYS A 112 -12.27 -19.86 -18.30
CA LYS A 112 -12.95 -20.85 -17.45
C LYS A 112 -12.23 -21.10 -16.11
N GLY A 113 -11.83 -20.04 -15.43
CA GLY A 113 -11.20 -20.13 -14.11
C GLY A 113 -9.67 -20.08 -14.10
N LYS A 114 -9.01 -20.30 -15.25
CA LYS A 114 -7.54 -20.41 -15.33
C LYS A 114 -6.92 -19.18 -15.98
N LEU A 115 -5.87 -18.63 -15.39
CA LEU A 115 -5.06 -17.58 -16.02
C LEU A 115 -4.45 -18.13 -17.32
N ILE A 116 -4.61 -17.38 -18.42
CA ILE A 116 -4.09 -17.78 -19.73
C ILE A 116 -3.18 -16.74 -20.37
N LYS A 117 -3.30 -15.47 -19.98
CA LYS A 117 -2.48 -14.39 -20.54
C LYS A 117 -2.40 -13.22 -19.58
N THR A 118 -1.26 -12.54 -19.62
CA THR A 118 -1.02 -11.31 -18.88
C THR A 118 -0.30 -10.29 -19.76
N PHE A 119 -0.50 -9.01 -19.49
CA PHE A 119 0.28 -7.95 -20.10
C PHE A 119 0.79 -6.97 -19.05
N THR A 120 2.01 -6.47 -19.25
CA THR A 120 2.51 -5.27 -18.57
C THR A 120 1.84 -4.01 -19.15
N ILE A 121 2.03 -2.87 -18.48
CA ILE A 121 1.58 -1.57 -18.99
C ILE A 121 2.15 -1.26 -20.38
N GLU A 122 3.43 -1.56 -20.60
CA GLU A 122 4.12 -1.30 -21.86
C GLU A 122 3.61 -2.23 -22.97
N GLU A 123 3.51 -3.54 -22.72
CA GLU A 123 2.98 -4.50 -23.70
C GLU A 123 1.54 -4.13 -24.11
N PHE A 124 0.72 -3.75 -23.13
CA PHE A 124 -0.69 -3.46 -23.39
C PHE A 124 -0.90 -2.10 -24.05
N SER A 125 -0.17 -1.05 -23.65
CA SER A 125 -0.45 0.33 -24.08
C SER A 125 0.65 1.03 -24.89
N ASN A 126 1.84 0.43 -25.04
CA ASN A 126 3.07 1.05 -25.55
C ASN A 126 3.58 2.24 -24.72
N CYS A 127 3.09 2.42 -23.49
CA CYS A 127 3.58 3.45 -22.59
C CYS A 127 4.80 2.93 -21.82
N ASN A 128 5.93 3.63 -21.91
CA ASN A 128 7.16 3.27 -21.19
C ASN A 128 7.28 4.07 -19.87
N PRO A 129 7.11 3.43 -18.70
CA PRO A 129 7.12 4.11 -17.40
C PRO A 129 8.48 4.68 -16.99
N GLU A 130 9.58 4.30 -17.66
CA GLU A 130 10.90 4.90 -17.44
C GLU A 130 11.00 6.31 -18.02
N ASN A 131 10.27 6.56 -19.12
CA ASN A 131 10.35 7.81 -19.89
C ASN A 131 9.20 8.77 -19.59
N GLU A 132 8.01 8.24 -19.29
CA GLU A 132 6.79 9.03 -19.11
C GLU A 132 5.92 8.52 -17.94
N THR A 133 4.82 9.22 -17.65
CA THR A 133 3.85 8.79 -16.63
C THR A 133 2.78 7.93 -17.28
N CYS A 134 2.81 6.63 -17.00
CA CYS A 134 1.93 5.65 -17.61
C CYS A 134 0.76 5.24 -16.71
N ASN A 135 -0.46 5.41 -17.21
CA ASN A 135 -1.68 4.83 -16.64
C ASN A 135 -2.48 4.13 -17.74
N LEU A 136 -2.91 2.88 -17.51
CA LEU A 136 -3.72 2.13 -18.49
C LEU A 136 -5.16 2.61 -18.61
N ILE A 137 -5.65 3.28 -17.57
CA ILE A 137 -6.99 3.81 -17.47
C ILE A 137 -6.87 5.32 -17.41
N TYR A 138 -7.44 5.99 -18.41
CA TYR A 138 -7.50 7.44 -18.47
C TYR A 138 -8.22 7.99 -17.24
N ASP A 139 -7.63 9.02 -16.64
CA ASP A 139 -8.20 9.75 -15.52
C ASP A 139 -7.90 11.23 -15.69
N ASN A 140 -8.95 12.05 -15.71
CA ASN A 140 -8.86 13.50 -15.73
C ASN A 140 -9.86 14.15 -14.78
N PHE A 141 -10.32 13.40 -13.77
CA PHE A 141 -11.40 13.77 -12.88
C PHE A 141 -11.28 15.22 -12.39
N ASP A 142 -10.09 15.59 -11.90
CA ASP A 142 -9.83 16.92 -11.36
C ASP A 142 -9.91 18.05 -12.41
N ASN A 143 -9.67 17.74 -13.68
CA ASN A 143 -9.67 18.72 -14.76
C ASN A 143 -11.07 19.05 -15.27
N ILE A 144 -12.02 18.13 -15.16
CA ILE A 144 -13.38 18.29 -15.73
C ILE A 144 -14.42 18.73 -14.71
N ILE A 145 -14.09 18.70 -13.43
CA ILE A 145 -15.04 19.02 -12.35
C ILE A 145 -14.99 20.49 -11.99
N ASP A 146 -16.16 21.08 -11.84
CA ASP A 146 -16.33 22.36 -11.17
C ASP A 146 -16.40 22.14 -9.67
N TYR A 147 -15.27 22.25 -8.97
CA TYR A 147 -15.21 22.07 -7.52
C TYR A 147 -16.01 23.10 -6.74
N LYS A 148 -16.27 24.29 -7.30
CA LYS A 148 -17.04 25.34 -6.62
C LYS A 148 -18.53 25.03 -6.64
N LYS A 149 -19.02 24.50 -7.76
CA LYS A 149 -20.42 24.09 -7.92
C LYS A 149 -20.70 22.69 -7.34
N SER A 150 -19.71 21.81 -7.36
CA SER A 150 -19.83 20.44 -6.84
C SER A 150 -19.98 20.41 -5.32
N LYS A 151 -20.81 19.50 -4.82
CA LYS A 151 -21.04 19.32 -3.38
C LYS A 151 -20.49 17.98 -2.94
N PHE A 152 -19.21 18.00 -2.58
CA PHE A 152 -18.54 16.89 -1.91
C PHE A 152 -18.95 16.91 -0.43
N ASN A 153 -19.37 15.77 0.13
CA ASN A 153 -19.83 15.57 1.53
C ASN A 153 -21.32 15.78 1.81
N ASP A 154 -22.16 16.03 0.80
CA ASP A 154 -23.61 15.81 0.95
C ASP A 154 -23.90 14.31 0.78
N THR A 155 -24.96 13.79 1.42
CA THR A 155 -25.43 12.40 1.34
C THR A 155 -25.59 11.86 -0.09
N LYS A 156 -25.64 12.75 -1.10
CA LYS A 156 -25.75 12.42 -2.53
C LYS A 156 -24.48 12.68 -3.35
N ASN A 157 -23.43 13.32 -2.81
CA ASN A 157 -22.18 13.66 -3.52
C ASN A 157 -22.43 14.14 -4.98
N THR A 158 -23.10 15.28 -5.15
CA THR A 158 -23.45 15.79 -6.48
C THR A 158 -22.20 16.37 -7.18
N ILE A 159 -21.75 15.69 -8.23
CA ILE A 159 -20.64 16.14 -9.10
C ILE A 159 -21.20 17.01 -10.22
N ILE A 160 -20.65 18.21 -10.37
CA ILE A 160 -20.97 19.16 -11.44
C ILE A 160 -19.73 19.32 -12.33
N TYR A 161 -19.90 19.08 -13.62
CA TYR A 161 -18.83 19.25 -14.62
C TYR A 161 -18.74 20.71 -15.06
N LYS A 162 -17.55 21.12 -15.52
CA LYS A 162 -17.34 22.46 -16.11
C LYS A 162 -18.15 22.61 -17.40
N ASP A 163 -18.58 23.84 -17.69
CA ASP A 163 -19.52 24.15 -18.77
C ASP A 163 -18.90 24.00 -20.19
N ASP A 164 -17.56 23.98 -20.29
CA ASP A 164 -16.78 23.93 -21.53
C ASP A 164 -16.35 22.51 -21.96
N ILE A 165 -16.77 21.47 -21.22
CA ILE A 165 -16.37 20.08 -21.49
C ILE A 165 -17.12 19.51 -22.70
N THR A 166 -16.36 18.95 -23.64
CA THR A 166 -16.94 18.28 -24.82
C THR A 166 -17.63 16.96 -24.44
N GLN A 167 -18.60 16.51 -25.25
CA GLN A 167 -19.26 15.22 -25.04
C GLN A 167 -18.29 14.04 -25.14
N GLU A 168 -17.28 14.13 -26.02
CA GLU A 168 -16.20 13.14 -26.12
C GLU A 168 -15.46 13.01 -24.79
N GLU A 169 -15.08 14.14 -24.20
CA GLU A 169 -14.30 14.16 -22.97
C GLU A 169 -15.12 13.69 -21.76
N LEU A 170 -16.39 14.11 -21.68
CA LEU A 170 -17.31 13.62 -20.66
C LEU A 170 -17.53 12.10 -20.77
N PHE A 171 -17.63 11.56 -21.99
CA PHE A 171 -17.75 10.13 -22.20
C PHE A 171 -16.48 9.40 -21.76
N LEU A 172 -15.31 9.87 -22.20
CA LEU A 172 -14.03 9.23 -21.91
C LEU A 172 -13.75 9.18 -20.41
N SER A 173 -14.01 10.27 -19.70
CA SER A 173 -13.81 10.33 -18.25
C SER A 173 -14.72 9.35 -17.49
N LYS A 174 -15.94 9.14 -17.97
CA LYS A 174 -16.88 8.18 -17.38
C LYS A 174 -16.61 6.73 -17.77
N ASN A 175 -16.08 6.52 -18.97
CA ASN A 175 -15.87 5.20 -19.56
C ASN A 175 -14.46 5.09 -20.17
N PRO A 176 -13.40 5.23 -19.34
CA PRO A 176 -12.02 5.15 -19.83
C PRO A 176 -11.67 3.74 -20.32
N VAL A 177 -12.42 2.74 -19.83
CA VAL A 177 -12.42 1.37 -20.33
C VAL A 177 -13.86 0.93 -20.57
N PHE A 178 -14.12 0.30 -21.72
CA PHE A 178 -15.43 -0.25 -22.06
C PHE A 178 -15.34 -1.51 -22.93
N ILE A 179 -16.43 -2.29 -23.01
CA ILE A 179 -16.56 -3.50 -23.83
C ILE A 179 -17.69 -3.35 -24.84
N LEU A 180 -17.46 -3.77 -26.10
CA LEU A 180 -18.50 -3.90 -27.13
C LEU A 180 -18.27 -5.17 -27.92
N ASN A 181 -19.25 -6.06 -28.00
CA ASN A 181 -19.18 -7.34 -28.72
C ASN A 181 -17.88 -8.12 -28.41
N ASP A 182 -17.60 -8.32 -27.12
CA ASP A 182 -16.38 -8.97 -26.62
C ASP A 182 -15.05 -8.28 -27.01
N THR A 183 -15.11 -7.02 -27.46
CA THR A 183 -13.94 -6.20 -27.74
C THR A 183 -13.78 -5.15 -26.64
N ILE A 184 -12.62 -5.13 -25.99
CA ILE A 184 -12.27 -4.16 -24.95
C ILE A 184 -11.62 -2.94 -25.61
N TYR A 185 -12.02 -1.77 -25.16
CA TYR A 185 -11.45 -0.48 -25.51
C TYR A 185 -10.90 0.13 -24.22
N SER A 186 -9.58 0.25 -24.11
CA SER A 186 -8.91 0.80 -22.92
C SER A 186 -8.08 2.00 -23.33
N THR A 187 -8.46 3.19 -22.88
CA THR A 187 -7.76 4.43 -23.20
C THR A 187 -6.79 4.78 -22.09
N ASN A 188 -5.52 5.02 -22.44
CA ASN A 188 -4.46 5.38 -21.49
C ASN A 188 -4.39 6.90 -21.25
N SER A 189 -3.47 7.33 -20.38
CA SER A 189 -3.21 8.75 -20.07
C SER A 189 -2.89 9.62 -21.29
N ASN A 190 -2.29 9.04 -22.33
CA ASN A 190 -1.95 9.73 -23.58
C ASN A 190 -3.12 9.79 -24.59
N ARG A 191 -4.35 9.46 -24.15
CA ARG A 191 -5.57 9.37 -24.97
C ARG A 191 -5.44 8.38 -26.14
N ILE A 192 -4.56 7.38 -26.02
CA ILE A 192 -4.44 6.26 -26.96
C ILE A 192 -5.28 5.10 -26.44
N THR A 193 -6.22 4.65 -27.27
CA THR A 193 -7.08 3.49 -27.02
C THR A 193 -6.47 2.22 -27.57
N THR A 194 -6.23 1.26 -26.68
CA THR A 194 -5.93 -0.11 -27.04
C THR A 194 -7.24 -0.86 -27.29
N ILE A 195 -7.39 -1.37 -28.51
CA ILE A 195 -8.54 -2.20 -28.91
C ILE A 195 -8.12 -3.65 -28.83
N PHE A 196 -8.77 -4.41 -27.96
CA PHE A 196 -8.38 -5.76 -27.60
C PHE A 196 -9.54 -6.74 -27.81
N ASP A 197 -9.30 -7.80 -28.59
CA ASP A 197 -10.23 -8.89 -28.80
C ASP A 197 -10.14 -9.88 -27.63
N LEU A 198 -11.17 -9.93 -26.79
CA LEU A 198 -11.15 -10.77 -25.58
C LEU A 198 -11.16 -12.26 -25.92
N VAL A 199 -11.89 -12.66 -26.95
CA VAL A 199 -12.08 -14.07 -27.31
C VAL A 199 -10.80 -14.62 -27.95
N HIS A 200 -10.19 -13.87 -28.86
CA HIS A 200 -8.95 -14.25 -29.56
C HIS A 200 -7.68 -13.83 -28.80
N GLN A 201 -7.83 -13.11 -27.68
CA GLN A 201 -6.75 -12.69 -26.78
C GLN A 201 -5.65 -11.86 -27.46
N LYS A 202 -6.03 -10.99 -28.38
CA LYS A 202 -5.07 -10.19 -29.19
C LYS A 202 -5.40 -8.72 -29.19
N ILE A 203 -4.36 -7.90 -29.17
CA ILE A 203 -4.46 -6.48 -29.47
C ILE A 203 -4.74 -6.35 -30.97
N ILE A 204 -5.85 -5.74 -31.34
CA ILE A 204 -6.22 -5.48 -32.74
C ILE A 204 -5.44 -4.29 -33.25
N LYS A 205 -5.47 -3.17 -32.51
CA LYS A 205 -4.76 -1.93 -32.84
C LYS A 205 -4.73 -0.97 -31.65
N LYS A 206 -3.88 0.05 -31.76
CA LYS A 206 -3.78 1.19 -30.84
C LYS A 206 -4.02 2.46 -31.64
N ILE A 207 -5.01 3.26 -31.27
CA ILE A 207 -5.41 4.48 -32.00
C ILE A 207 -5.88 5.56 -31.04
N GLU A 208 -5.79 6.83 -31.44
CA GLU A 208 -6.34 7.95 -30.66
C GLU A 208 -7.83 7.78 -30.38
N PHE A 209 -8.25 8.14 -29.16
CA PHE A 209 -9.63 7.97 -28.71
C PHE A 209 -10.65 8.73 -29.59
N SER A 210 -10.33 9.92 -30.10
CA SER A 210 -11.23 10.69 -30.98
C SER A 210 -11.62 9.91 -32.26
N LYS A 211 -10.71 9.10 -32.80
CA LYS A 211 -10.96 8.22 -33.95
C LYS A 211 -11.83 7.00 -33.59
N VAL A 212 -11.85 6.61 -32.32
CA VAL A 212 -12.73 5.58 -31.78
C VAL A 212 -14.13 6.17 -31.56
N TYR A 213 -14.20 7.31 -30.87
CA TYR A 213 -15.44 7.99 -30.51
C TYR A 213 -16.29 8.35 -31.74
N SER A 214 -15.65 8.87 -32.81
CA SER A 214 -16.33 9.22 -34.06
C SER A 214 -16.95 8.04 -34.82
N LYS A 215 -16.52 6.80 -34.55
CA LYS A 215 -16.94 5.60 -35.30
C LYS A 215 -17.91 4.71 -34.53
N LEU A 216 -18.04 4.90 -33.23
CA LEU A 216 -18.87 4.06 -32.37
C LEU A 216 -20.17 4.79 -32.02
N ASN A 217 -21.29 4.08 -32.16
CA ASN A 217 -22.54 4.55 -31.59
C ASN A 217 -22.57 4.23 -30.09
N LEU A 218 -22.06 5.16 -29.28
CA LEU A 218 -21.87 5.00 -27.83
C LEU A 218 -23.04 5.55 -27.00
N SER A 219 -24.07 6.09 -27.66
CA SER A 219 -25.15 6.86 -27.03
C SER A 219 -25.97 6.07 -26.00
N ASN A 220 -25.95 4.74 -26.04
CA ASN A 220 -26.69 3.86 -25.13
C ASN A 220 -25.80 2.87 -24.35
N TYR A 221 -24.48 3.04 -24.35
CA TYR A 221 -23.60 2.11 -23.65
C TYR A 221 -23.79 2.20 -22.13
N LYS A 222 -24.15 1.06 -21.51
CA LYS A 222 -24.24 0.92 -20.05
C LYS A 222 -23.78 -0.48 -19.66
N ILE A 223 -22.61 -0.60 -19.03
CA ILE A 223 -22.32 -1.80 -18.26
C ILE A 223 -23.18 -1.78 -17.00
N LYS A 224 -23.79 -2.92 -16.73
CA LYS A 224 -24.39 -3.17 -15.43
C LYS A 224 -23.29 -3.60 -14.45
N PHE A 225 -23.15 -2.82 -13.39
CA PHE A 225 -22.24 -3.05 -12.27
C PHE A 225 -23.00 -2.79 -10.98
N GLU A 226 -22.87 -3.69 -10.01
CA GLU A 226 -23.43 -3.54 -8.66
C GLU A 226 -22.30 -3.70 -7.65
N GLN A 227 -22.30 -2.89 -6.60
CA GLN A 227 -21.31 -2.95 -5.52
C GLN A 227 -22.02 -2.86 -4.18
N LYS A 228 -21.74 -3.82 -3.30
CA LYS A 228 -22.17 -3.77 -1.90
C LYS A 228 -20.95 -3.51 -1.03
N ARG A 229 -20.97 -2.41 -0.30
CA ARG A 229 -19.89 -2.00 0.61
C ARG A 229 -20.16 -2.51 2.01
N PHE A 230 -19.11 -2.94 2.68
CA PHE A 230 -19.11 -3.39 4.05
C PHE A 230 -18.04 -2.63 4.83
N PRO A 231 -18.23 -2.38 6.13
CA PRO A 231 -17.13 -1.95 6.98
C PRO A 231 -16.03 -3.02 6.94
N THR A 232 -14.77 -2.60 7.05
CA THR A 232 -13.67 -3.54 7.19
C THR A 232 -13.88 -4.38 8.46
N PRO A 233 -13.85 -5.72 8.38
CA PRO A 233 -13.98 -6.60 9.53
C PRO A 233 -12.77 -6.47 10.45
N GLN A 234 -12.74 -5.42 11.28
CA GLN A 234 -11.68 -5.15 12.23
C GLN A 234 -12.27 -4.72 13.58
N ASN A 235 -11.54 -5.04 14.64
CA ASN A 235 -11.83 -4.55 15.97
C ASN A 235 -11.16 -3.18 16.17
N ASN A 236 -11.95 -2.16 16.47
CA ASN A 236 -11.52 -0.75 16.65
C ASN A 236 -10.35 -0.58 17.62
N ASP A 237 -10.19 -1.49 18.59
CA ASP A 237 -9.17 -1.36 19.65
C ASP A 237 -7.83 -2.02 19.32
N THR A 238 -7.82 -3.05 18.46
CA THR A 238 -6.64 -3.92 18.33
C THR A 238 -6.36 -4.40 16.91
N TYR A 239 -7.13 -4.04 15.88
CA TYR A 239 -7.00 -4.50 14.47
C TYR A 239 -7.02 -6.03 14.24
N PHE A 240 -6.81 -6.84 15.27
CA PHE A 240 -6.96 -8.29 15.30
C PHE A 240 -8.22 -8.69 16.11
N PRO A 241 -8.87 -9.82 15.79
CA PRO A 241 -10.08 -10.22 16.50
C PRO A 241 -9.81 -10.47 18.00
N ASN A 242 -10.80 -10.15 18.85
CA ASN A 242 -10.81 -10.61 20.24
C ASN A 242 -11.09 -12.11 20.30
N LEU A 243 -10.85 -12.73 21.45
CA LEU A 243 -11.31 -14.09 21.71
C LEU A 243 -12.84 -14.13 21.86
N LYS A 244 -13.45 -15.28 21.60
CA LYS A 244 -14.92 -15.49 21.68
C LYS A 244 -15.51 -15.18 23.06
N ASN A 245 -14.70 -15.26 24.12
CA ASN A 245 -15.09 -14.89 25.48
C ASN A 245 -14.99 -13.37 25.75
N GLY A 246 -14.70 -12.55 24.73
CA GLY A 246 -14.58 -11.10 24.81
C GLY A 246 -13.19 -10.59 25.21
N LYS A 247 -12.27 -11.47 25.62
CA LYS A 247 -10.92 -11.08 26.04
C LYS A 247 -10.08 -10.63 24.85
N LYS A 248 -9.31 -9.55 25.03
CA LYS A 248 -8.34 -9.09 24.01
C LYS A 248 -7.25 -10.14 23.80
N THR A 249 -6.99 -10.49 22.55
CA THR A 249 -6.05 -11.55 22.16
C THR A 249 -4.65 -11.29 22.71
N ALA A 250 -4.15 -10.06 22.62
CA ALA A 250 -2.85 -9.67 23.17
C ALA A 250 -2.75 -9.89 24.68
N ILE A 251 -3.81 -9.59 25.44
CA ILE A 251 -3.83 -9.78 26.90
C ILE A 251 -3.83 -11.28 27.24
N ALA A 252 -4.67 -12.06 26.58
CA ALA A 252 -4.73 -13.51 26.80
C ALA A 252 -3.40 -14.20 26.47
N LEU A 253 -2.75 -13.79 25.37
CA LEU A 253 -1.44 -14.29 25.00
C LEU A 253 -0.37 -13.91 26.03
N ALA A 254 -0.36 -12.65 26.49
CA ALA A 254 0.57 -12.19 27.51
C ALA A 254 0.43 -12.99 28.82
N GLU A 255 -0.80 -13.20 29.30
CA GLU A 255 -1.03 -14.00 30.50
C GLU A 255 -0.54 -15.45 30.35
N MET A 256 -0.80 -16.09 29.20
CA MET A 256 -0.30 -17.44 28.93
C MET A 256 1.23 -17.50 28.95
N LEU A 257 1.89 -16.45 28.45
CA LEU A 257 3.35 -16.34 28.44
C LEU A 257 3.94 -15.90 29.79
N GLY A 258 3.13 -15.52 30.78
CA GLY A 258 3.62 -14.91 32.03
C GLY A 258 4.20 -13.50 31.82
N MET A 259 3.69 -12.78 30.84
CA MET A 259 4.19 -11.49 30.37
C MET A 259 3.18 -10.35 30.58
N LYS A 260 3.64 -9.12 30.40
CA LYS A 260 2.78 -7.93 30.32
C LYS A 260 2.67 -7.47 28.86
N ALA A 261 1.44 -7.35 28.36
CA ALA A 261 1.15 -6.63 27.12
C ALA A 261 0.95 -5.14 27.41
N LEU A 262 1.58 -4.27 26.62
CA LEU A 262 1.45 -2.81 26.74
C LEU A 262 0.67 -2.21 25.57
N TYR A 263 -0.07 -1.14 25.85
CA TYR A 263 -0.76 -0.34 24.83
C TYR A 263 -0.01 0.96 24.56
N VAL A 264 -0.38 1.64 23.48
CA VAL A 264 0.10 3.00 23.17
C VAL A 264 -0.23 3.92 24.35
N ASN A 265 0.77 4.67 24.82
CA ASN A 265 0.71 5.55 26.00
C ASN A 265 0.68 4.87 27.38
N ASP A 266 1.05 3.60 27.50
CA ASP A 266 1.36 3.01 28.82
C ASP A 266 2.58 3.72 29.42
N SER A 267 2.61 3.93 30.75
CA SER A 267 3.74 4.60 31.43
C SER A 267 5.07 3.85 31.26
N ASP A 268 5.01 2.56 30.93
CA ASP A 268 6.19 1.75 30.66
C ASP A 268 6.67 1.87 29.20
N ASP A 269 5.92 2.52 28.30
CA ASP A 269 6.24 2.59 26.87
C ASP A 269 7.64 3.21 26.63
N GLY A 270 8.42 2.58 25.74
CA GLY A 270 9.82 2.95 25.48
C GLY A 270 10.82 2.75 26.64
N LYS A 271 10.40 2.29 27.83
CA LYS A 271 11.30 2.10 28.99
C LYS A 271 12.05 0.77 29.00
N TYR A 272 11.47 -0.26 28.38
CA TYR A 272 11.98 -1.63 28.42
C TYR A 272 12.15 -2.21 27.03
N GLN A 273 12.98 -3.25 26.92
CA GLN A 273 13.00 -4.12 25.76
C GLN A 273 11.66 -4.81 25.58
N TYR A 274 11.20 -4.86 24.33
CA TYR A 274 9.97 -5.55 23.95
C TYR A 274 10.24 -6.76 23.07
N PHE A 275 9.36 -7.72 23.21
CA PHE A 275 9.28 -8.90 22.38
C PHE A 275 8.08 -8.78 21.48
N THR A 276 8.24 -9.27 20.25
CA THR A 276 7.28 -9.06 19.19
C THR A 276 6.79 -10.38 18.62
N ILE A 277 5.53 -10.39 18.17
CA ILE A 277 4.90 -11.51 17.48
C ILE A 277 4.17 -10.94 16.27
N ASP A 278 4.51 -11.41 15.09
CA ASP A 278 3.86 -11.06 13.82
C ASP A 278 3.08 -12.27 13.33
N ILE A 279 1.78 -12.10 13.08
CA ILE A 279 0.92 -13.15 12.59
C ILE A 279 0.10 -12.70 11.38
N ASN A 280 0.07 -13.59 10.39
CA ASN A 280 -0.74 -13.47 9.19
C ASN A 280 -1.63 -14.70 9.08
N GLY A 281 -2.92 -14.50 8.88
CA GLY A 281 -3.84 -15.63 8.76
C GLY A 281 -5.26 -15.23 8.42
N PHE A 282 -6.08 -16.24 8.13
CA PHE A 282 -7.51 -16.06 7.88
C PHE A 282 -8.32 -16.48 9.11
N VAL A 283 -9.23 -15.63 9.57
CA VAL A 283 -10.27 -16.04 10.53
C VAL A 283 -11.56 -16.33 9.77
N ASP A 284 -12.09 -17.55 9.93
CA ASP A 284 -13.34 -18.00 9.31
C ASP A 284 -14.59 -17.61 10.12
N GLN A 285 -15.77 -17.87 9.57
CA GLN A 285 -17.06 -17.67 10.24
C GLN A 285 -17.26 -18.48 11.52
N ASN A 286 -16.42 -19.49 11.80
CA ASN A 286 -16.46 -20.26 13.04
C ASN A 286 -15.50 -19.69 14.10
N GLY A 287 -14.79 -18.61 13.78
CA GLY A 287 -13.76 -18.03 14.64
C GLY A 287 -12.48 -18.86 14.69
N LYS A 288 -12.21 -19.70 13.68
CA LYS A 288 -10.96 -20.45 13.57
C LYS A 288 -9.95 -19.73 12.71
N LEU A 289 -8.71 -19.70 13.19
CA LEU A 289 -7.58 -19.05 12.53
C LEU A 289 -6.77 -20.06 11.73
N GLU A 290 -6.69 -19.84 10.42
CA GLU A 290 -5.74 -20.47 9.52
C GLU A 290 -4.46 -19.62 9.49
N ILE A 291 -3.40 -20.07 10.18
CA ILE A 291 -2.12 -19.37 10.23
C ILE A 291 -1.38 -19.58 8.90
N LEU A 292 -1.06 -18.49 8.21
CA LEU A 292 -0.24 -18.50 7.00
C LEU A 292 1.24 -18.22 7.30
N ASN A 293 1.49 -17.30 8.22
CA ASN A 293 2.84 -16.98 8.68
C ASN A 293 2.79 -16.54 10.15
N LEU A 294 3.78 -16.99 10.91
CA LEU A 294 3.96 -16.62 12.31
C LEU A 294 5.46 -16.39 12.55
N LYS A 295 5.82 -15.16 12.93
CA LYS A 295 7.16 -14.83 13.41
C LYS A 295 7.06 -14.47 14.88
N VAL A 296 7.97 -15.03 15.66
CA VAL A 296 8.02 -14.88 17.11
C VAL A 296 9.44 -14.48 17.46
N ASP A 297 9.59 -13.52 18.35
CA ASP A 297 10.90 -13.14 18.89
C ASP A 297 11.65 -14.38 19.43
N LYS A 298 12.97 -14.43 19.18
CA LYS A 298 13.83 -15.56 19.57
C LYS A 298 13.76 -15.91 21.06
N LYS A 299 13.45 -14.94 21.93
CA LYS A 299 13.35 -15.15 23.37
C LYS A 299 11.99 -15.70 23.82
N LEU A 300 11.00 -15.78 22.92
CA LEU A 300 9.66 -16.30 23.22
C LEU A 300 9.49 -17.75 22.74
N PRO A 301 8.70 -18.57 23.47
CA PRO A 301 8.48 -19.97 23.13
C PRO A 301 7.56 -20.13 21.92
N TYR A 302 8.13 -20.32 20.73
CA TYR A 302 7.41 -20.43 19.45
C TYR A 302 6.22 -21.40 19.50
N ASP A 303 6.44 -22.64 19.97
CA ASP A 303 5.40 -23.67 19.96
C ASP A 303 4.21 -23.33 20.87
N LYS A 304 4.47 -22.66 22.01
CA LYS A 304 3.41 -22.20 22.90
C LYS A 304 2.60 -21.07 22.24
N VAL A 305 3.28 -20.12 21.60
CA VAL A 305 2.62 -19.03 20.86
C VAL A 305 1.78 -19.60 19.73
N LYS A 306 2.32 -20.53 18.95
CA LYS A 306 1.59 -21.17 17.85
C LYS A 306 0.36 -21.93 18.35
N SER A 307 0.52 -22.76 19.38
CA SER A 307 -0.58 -23.54 19.97
C SER A 307 -1.70 -22.64 20.50
N PHE A 308 -1.34 -21.51 21.14
CA PHE A 308 -2.32 -20.51 21.58
C PHE A 308 -3.24 -20.11 20.43
N PHE A 309 -2.68 -19.66 19.30
CA PHE A 309 -3.44 -19.18 18.14
C PHE A 309 -4.29 -20.29 17.49
N GLU A 310 -3.80 -21.54 17.44
CA GLU A 310 -4.50 -22.68 16.83
C GLU A 310 -5.68 -23.17 17.70
N GLU A 311 -5.54 -23.14 19.02
CA GLU A 311 -6.54 -23.65 19.96
C GLU A 311 -7.66 -22.65 20.25
N GLN A 312 -7.39 -21.34 20.12
CA GLN A 312 -8.36 -20.31 20.40
C GLN A 312 -9.58 -20.35 19.44
N THR A 313 -10.64 -19.67 19.86
CA THR A 313 -11.76 -19.32 19.00
C THR A 313 -11.98 -17.82 19.11
N TYR A 314 -12.08 -17.15 17.98
CA TYR A 314 -12.16 -15.69 17.89
C TYR A 314 -13.62 -15.22 17.80
N ASP A 315 -13.86 -14.01 18.30
CA ASP A 315 -15.11 -13.30 18.05
C ASP A 315 -15.14 -12.88 16.58
N VAL A 316 -16.25 -13.19 15.92
CA VAL A 316 -16.51 -12.93 14.50
C VAL A 316 -17.83 -12.20 14.30
N SER A 317 -18.38 -11.61 15.36
CA SER A 317 -19.62 -10.82 15.34
C SER A 317 -19.59 -9.68 14.32
N PHE A 318 -18.39 -9.17 14.00
CA PHE A 318 -18.14 -8.11 13.04
C PHE A 318 -17.84 -8.60 11.61
N LEU A 319 -17.66 -9.92 11.39
CA LEU A 319 -17.42 -10.50 10.06
C LEU A 319 -18.76 -10.71 9.33
N PRO A 320 -19.05 -9.99 8.23
CA PRO A 320 -20.33 -10.15 7.55
C PRO A 320 -20.49 -11.55 6.96
N LYS A 321 -21.72 -12.08 6.98
CA LYS A 321 -22.04 -13.46 6.56
C LYS A 321 -21.67 -13.78 5.11
N GLU A 322 -21.53 -12.75 4.28
CA GLU A 322 -21.12 -12.87 2.88
C GLU A 322 -19.63 -13.23 2.70
N PHE A 323 -18.82 -13.10 3.76
CA PHE A 323 -17.40 -13.46 3.76
C PHE A 323 -17.21 -14.79 4.47
N ASP A 324 -16.67 -15.79 3.77
CA ASP A 324 -16.35 -17.09 4.37
C ASP A 324 -15.26 -16.96 5.46
N LYS A 325 -14.31 -16.07 5.20
CA LYS A 325 -13.16 -15.75 6.05
C LYS A 325 -12.60 -14.37 5.72
N PHE A 326 -11.80 -13.81 6.62
CA PHE A 326 -11.10 -12.55 6.41
C PHE A 326 -9.66 -12.65 6.87
N PHE A 327 -8.76 -11.99 6.14
CA PHE A 327 -7.33 -11.98 6.38
C PHE A 327 -6.97 -10.89 7.38
N TYR A 328 -6.10 -11.25 8.31
CA TYR A 328 -5.51 -10.32 9.27
C TYR A 328 -4.00 -10.41 9.15
N HIS A 329 -3.37 -9.25 9.05
CA HIS A 329 -1.94 -9.07 9.27
C HIS A 329 -1.81 -8.22 10.53
N TYR A 330 -1.27 -8.80 11.61
CA TYR A 330 -1.15 -8.09 12.87
C TYR A 330 0.19 -8.29 13.53
N PHE A 331 0.73 -7.17 14.02
CA PHE A 331 2.00 -7.10 14.71
C PHE A 331 1.79 -6.79 16.19
N PHE A 332 1.86 -7.83 17.01
CA PHE A 332 1.84 -7.71 18.46
C PHE A 332 3.24 -7.30 18.95
N TRP A 333 3.46 -6.00 19.12
CA TRP A 333 4.81 -5.42 19.23
C TRP A 333 5.31 -5.11 20.64
N ARG A 334 4.50 -5.34 21.69
CA ARG A 334 4.78 -4.79 23.04
C ARG A 334 4.56 -5.78 24.17
N PHE A 335 5.17 -6.94 24.07
CA PHE A 335 5.29 -7.83 25.23
C PHE A 335 6.58 -7.53 25.99
N ARG A 336 6.52 -7.47 27.31
CA ARG A 336 7.71 -7.49 28.16
C ARG A 336 7.57 -8.51 29.27
N ASN A 337 8.68 -8.87 29.90
CA ASN A 337 8.64 -9.62 31.14
C ASN A 337 7.77 -8.89 32.17
N ALA A 338 6.88 -9.63 32.85
CA ALA A 338 5.96 -9.05 33.82
C ALA A 338 6.70 -8.50 35.05
N ASP A 339 7.79 -9.15 35.44
CA ASP A 339 8.69 -8.69 36.48
C ASP A 339 9.56 -7.52 35.98
N ASN A 340 9.53 -6.40 36.70
CA ASN A 340 10.28 -5.20 36.34
C ASN A 340 11.79 -5.38 36.42
N GLN A 341 12.31 -6.19 37.36
CA GLN A 341 13.74 -6.45 37.46
C GLN A 341 14.22 -7.27 36.27
N ILE A 342 13.46 -8.29 35.86
CA ILE A 342 13.79 -9.09 34.67
C ILE A 342 13.71 -8.22 33.42
N ALA A 343 12.68 -7.39 33.27
CA ALA A 343 12.57 -6.48 32.13
C ALA A 343 13.75 -5.49 32.03
N ILE A 344 14.29 -5.01 33.15
CA ILE A 344 15.52 -4.19 33.18
C ILE A 344 16.72 -4.99 32.68
N LEU A 345 16.86 -6.25 33.11
CA LEU A 345 17.95 -7.11 32.66
C LEU A 345 17.87 -7.41 31.17
N ASP A 346 16.68 -7.72 30.65
CA ASP A 346 16.44 -7.91 29.22
C ASP A 346 16.83 -6.67 28.41
N THR A 347 16.52 -5.49 28.94
CA THR A 347 16.83 -4.20 28.30
C THR A 347 18.34 -3.98 28.22
N LYS A 348 19.06 -4.19 29.32
CA LYS A 348 20.52 -4.08 29.34
C LYS A 348 21.19 -5.10 28.42
N GLU A 349 20.68 -6.32 28.38
CA GLU A 349 21.20 -7.35 27.47
C GLU A 349 20.99 -6.95 26.01
N TYR A 350 19.81 -6.44 25.66
CA TYR A 350 19.52 -5.94 24.32
C TYR A 350 20.43 -4.76 23.94
N GLU A 351 20.61 -3.77 24.83
CA GLU A 351 21.52 -2.65 24.62
C GLU A 351 22.95 -3.12 24.35
N LEU A 352 23.43 -4.11 25.12
CA LEU A 352 24.74 -4.72 24.90
C LEU A 352 24.83 -5.48 23.56
N GLU A 353 23.77 -6.17 23.13
CA GLU A 353 23.69 -6.78 21.79
C GLU A 353 23.75 -5.70 20.70
N GLN A 354 23.00 -4.61 20.83
CA GLN A 354 23.00 -3.51 19.86
C GLN A 354 24.37 -2.84 19.77
N LEU A 355 25.04 -2.57 20.89
CA LEU A 355 26.40 -2.02 20.91
C LEU A 355 27.39 -2.93 20.17
N LYS A 356 27.30 -4.25 20.33
CA LYS A 356 28.14 -5.21 19.58
C LYS A 356 27.83 -5.18 18.08
N VAL A 357 26.55 -5.10 17.71
CA VAL A 357 26.14 -5.00 16.30
C VAL A 357 26.65 -3.69 15.69
N GLU A 358 26.48 -2.57 16.38
CA GLU A 358 27.00 -1.27 15.95
C GLU A 358 28.51 -1.31 15.77
N GLU A 359 29.26 -1.87 16.73
CA GLU A 359 30.72 -2.03 16.66
C GLU A 359 31.14 -2.84 15.42
N ASN A 360 30.49 -3.97 15.18
CA ASN A 360 30.79 -4.80 14.00
C ASN A 360 30.47 -4.07 12.68
N ARG A 361 29.41 -3.26 12.66
CA ARG A 361 28.99 -2.49 11.48
C ARG A 361 29.89 -1.29 11.19
N LYS A 362 30.73 -0.85 12.14
CA LYS A 362 31.65 0.28 11.95
C LYS A 362 32.62 0.09 10.80
N TYR A 363 32.99 -1.16 10.52
CA TYR A 363 34.00 -1.49 9.52
C TYR A 363 33.44 -2.31 8.35
N ALA A 364 32.16 -2.69 8.42
CA ALA A 364 31.51 -3.45 7.37
C ALA A 364 31.40 -2.62 6.09
N ASP A 365 31.82 -3.20 4.96
CA ASP A 365 31.61 -2.62 3.65
C ASP A 365 30.20 -2.86 3.11
N THR A 366 29.51 -3.85 3.69
CA THR A 366 28.20 -4.33 3.28
C THR A 366 27.35 -4.64 4.50
N ILE A 367 26.12 -4.12 4.55
CA ILE A 367 25.12 -4.45 5.59
C ILE A 367 23.84 -4.84 4.87
N ASP A 368 23.25 -5.98 5.22
CA ASP A 368 21.99 -6.47 4.64
C ASP A 368 21.95 -6.48 3.10
N ASN A 369 23.07 -6.88 2.47
CA ASN A 369 23.34 -6.88 1.03
C ASN A 369 23.43 -5.50 0.36
N PHE A 370 23.51 -4.42 1.13
CA PHE A 370 23.78 -3.08 0.63
C PHE A 370 25.24 -2.70 0.87
N TYR A 371 25.92 -2.28 -0.19
CA TYR A 371 27.21 -1.63 -0.05
C TYR A 371 27.03 -0.31 0.71
N ILE A 372 27.85 -0.10 1.74
CA ILE A 372 27.82 1.08 2.59
C ILE A 372 28.87 2.06 2.10
N PRO A 373 28.54 3.25 1.57
CA PRO A 373 29.54 4.22 1.17
C PRO A 373 30.49 4.58 2.32
N LYS A 374 31.79 4.71 2.06
CA LYS A 374 32.74 5.13 3.12
C LYS A 374 32.82 6.66 3.31
N ASN A 375 32.35 7.42 2.32
CA ASN A 375 32.41 8.88 2.29
C ASN A 375 31.39 9.46 1.30
N LEU A 376 31.33 10.78 1.23
CA LEU A 376 30.34 11.51 0.43
C LEU A 376 30.51 11.25 -1.08
N LYS A 377 31.74 11.13 -1.58
CA LYS A 377 32.01 10.79 -2.99
C LYS A 377 31.46 9.42 -3.39
N GLU A 378 31.63 8.41 -2.54
CA GLU A 378 31.04 7.09 -2.77
C GLU A 378 29.52 7.11 -2.68
N CYS A 379 28.93 7.95 -1.82
CA CYS A 379 27.47 8.14 -1.79
C CYS A 379 26.95 8.56 -3.17
N PHE A 380 27.62 9.49 -3.84
CA PHE A 380 27.20 9.96 -5.16
C PHE A 380 27.23 8.85 -6.20
N ILE A 381 28.30 8.05 -6.22
CA ILE A 381 28.45 6.92 -7.14
C ILE A 381 27.34 5.89 -6.91
N GLN A 382 26.98 5.61 -5.65
CA GLN A 382 25.91 4.65 -5.35
C GLN A 382 24.53 5.21 -5.69
N LEU A 383 24.27 6.49 -5.44
CA LEU A 383 23.01 7.14 -5.84
C LEU A 383 22.84 7.17 -7.36
N ASP A 384 23.91 7.46 -8.11
CA ASP A 384 23.84 7.52 -9.58
C ASP A 384 23.53 6.17 -10.22
N LYS A 385 24.01 5.08 -9.60
CA LYS A 385 23.67 3.69 -9.96
C LYS A 385 22.25 3.31 -9.55
N THR A 386 21.78 3.79 -8.41
CA THR A 386 20.50 3.39 -7.83
C THR A 386 19.31 4.15 -8.44
N LEU A 387 19.49 5.42 -8.78
CA LEU A 387 18.43 6.30 -9.25
C LEU A 387 18.31 6.27 -10.77
N ASN A 388 17.09 6.07 -11.27
CA ASN A 388 16.80 6.17 -12.71
C ASN A 388 16.86 7.63 -13.22
N ASN A 389 16.88 7.81 -14.54
CA ASN A 389 17.00 9.13 -15.16
C ASN A 389 15.87 10.09 -14.78
N LYS A 390 14.64 9.61 -14.63
CA LYS A 390 13.49 10.42 -14.19
C LYS A 390 13.69 10.97 -12.78
N SER A 391 14.09 10.13 -11.83
CA SER A 391 14.38 10.53 -10.44
C SER A 391 15.57 11.49 -10.37
N LYS A 392 16.63 11.25 -11.14
CA LYS A 392 17.78 12.16 -11.24
C LYS A 392 17.38 13.54 -11.78
N LYS A 393 16.54 13.56 -12.83
CA LYS A 393 16.00 14.81 -13.39
C LYS A 393 15.14 15.56 -12.36
N GLN A 394 14.23 14.87 -11.67
CA GLN A 394 13.39 15.46 -10.63
C GLN A 394 14.21 16.08 -9.49
N LEU A 395 15.27 15.40 -9.02
CA LEU A 395 16.17 15.95 -8.02
C LEU A 395 16.92 17.19 -8.53
N LYS A 396 17.41 17.17 -9.77
CA LYS A 396 18.15 18.29 -10.37
C LYS A 396 17.27 19.54 -10.53
N GLU A 397 16.00 19.35 -10.87
CA GLU A 397 15.02 20.42 -11.14
C GLU A 397 14.27 20.89 -9.88
N SER A 398 14.32 20.14 -8.77
CA SER A 398 13.59 20.51 -7.55
C SER A 398 14.11 21.79 -6.93
N THR A 399 13.19 22.66 -6.51
CA THR A 399 13.45 23.83 -5.66
C THR A 399 13.30 23.52 -4.17
N ASP A 400 12.70 22.37 -3.82
CA ASP A 400 12.53 21.91 -2.44
C ASP A 400 13.11 20.49 -2.29
N LEU A 401 14.30 20.41 -1.70
CA LEU A 401 14.97 19.15 -1.42
C LEU A 401 14.48 18.49 -0.12
N PHE A 402 13.76 19.22 0.74
CA PHE A 402 13.24 18.68 2.00
C PHE A 402 12.23 17.56 1.74
N MET A 403 11.40 17.70 0.70
CA MET A 403 10.45 16.64 0.30
C MET A 403 11.15 15.29 0.05
N PHE A 404 12.35 15.30 -0.52
CA PHE A 404 13.12 14.08 -0.79
C PHE A 404 13.79 13.50 0.46
N ASN A 405 14.11 14.33 1.46
CA ASN A 405 14.72 13.91 2.72
C ASN A 405 13.70 13.39 3.76
N SER A 406 12.41 13.69 3.55
CA SER A 406 11.32 13.45 4.50
C SER A 406 11.11 11.97 4.88
N HIS A 407 10.45 11.77 6.03
CA HIS A 407 10.13 10.45 6.59
C HIS A 407 8.98 9.70 5.88
N GLY A 408 8.34 10.30 4.88
CA GLY A 408 7.20 9.70 4.18
C GLY A 408 7.54 8.61 3.16
N GLY A 409 8.67 7.90 3.31
CA GLY A 409 9.17 6.95 2.32
C GLY A 409 9.99 7.58 1.18
N GLY A 410 10.54 8.78 1.39
CA GLY A 410 11.44 9.47 0.45
C GLY A 410 12.87 8.90 0.41
N LEU A 411 13.69 9.44 -0.49
CA LEU A 411 15.08 9.04 -0.69
C LEU A 411 15.92 9.13 0.60
N GLY A 412 15.67 10.11 1.46
CA GLY A 412 16.36 10.24 2.75
C GLY A 412 16.13 9.04 3.67
N MET A 413 14.88 8.58 3.80
CA MET A 413 14.57 7.38 4.59
C MET A 413 15.24 6.13 3.99
N TRP A 414 15.24 6.00 2.66
CA TRP A 414 15.94 4.92 1.98
C TRP A 414 17.44 4.93 2.28
N ILE A 415 18.09 6.09 2.23
CA ILE A 415 19.52 6.27 2.58
C ILE A 415 19.76 5.85 4.03
N ARG A 416 18.96 6.35 4.98
CA ARG A 416 19.17 6.09 6.41
C ARG A 416 19.04 4.61 6.77
N ASN A 417 18.10 3.91 6.13
CA ASN A 417 17.84 2.50 6.39
C ASN A 417 18.84 1.58 5.68
N ASN A 418 19.12 1.80 4.39
CA ASN A 418 19.95 0.89 3.60
C ASN A 418 21.46 1.14 3.76
N TRP A 419 21.87 2.36 4.13
CA TRP A 419 23.29 2.67 4.41
C TRP A 419 23.63 2.67 5.90
N GLY A 420 22.72 2.14 6.74
CA GLY A 420 22.97 1.89 8.15
C GLY A 420 23.15 3.14 9.02
N ILE A 421 22.69 4.32 8.59
CA ILE A 421 22.74 5.55 9.42
C ILE A 421 21.89 5.38 10.68
N ASN A 422 20.76 4.66 10.58
CA ASN A 422 19.88 4.39 11.73
C ASN A 422 20.37 3.31 12.69
N GLY A 423 21.27 2.42 12.25
CA GLY A 423 21.67 1.22 13.00
C GLY A 423 23.18 1.02 13.11
N GLY A 424 23.95 2.09 12.94
CA GLY A 424 25.42 2.09 12.93
C GLY A 424 26.01 1.65 11.59
N SER A 425 26.97 2.42 11.06
CA SER A 425 27.74 2.05 9.86
C SER A 425 29.02 2.89 9.73
N ARG A 426 29.94 2.46 8.86
CA ARG A 426 31.13 3.26 8.51
C ARG A 426 30.79 4.65 7.96
N LEU A 427 29.65 4.79 7.29
CA LEU A 427 29.18 6.09 6.78
C LEU A 427 28.74 7.00 7.93
N LEU A 428 28.03 6.45 8.91
CA LEU A 428 27.65 7.20 10.11
C LEU A 428 28.89 7.73 10.84
N ILE A 429 29.93 6.90 10.97
CA ILE A 429 31.21 7.33 11.58
C ILE A 429 31.84 8.48 10.79
N TYR A 430 31.90 8.37 9.47
CA TYR A 430 32.45 9.42 8.60
C TYR A 430 31.82 10.81 8.86
N PHE A 431 30.50 10.86 9.13
CA PHE A 431 29.80 12.11 9.50
C PHE A 431 29.98 12.49 10.97
N ASN A 432 29.93 11.50 11.89
CA ASN A 432 30.13 11.73 13.32
C ASN A 432 31.52 12.32 13.62
N GLU A 433 32.56 11.87 12.94
CA GLU A 433 33.93 12.40 13.03
C GLU A 433 34.02 13.86 12.58
N ARG A 434 33.03 14.37 11.85
CA ARG A 434 32.90 15.79 11.46
C ARG A 434 31.92 16.55 12.36
N GLY A 435 31.46 15.92 13.43
CA GLY A 435 30.52 16.46 14.42
C GLY A 435 29.07 16.52 13.94
N ILE A 436 28.69 15.67 13.00
CA ILE A 436 27.35 15.60 12.42
C ILE A 436 26.73 14.27 12.86
N THR A 437 25.84 14.32 13.85
CA THR A 437 25.24 13.13 14.48
C THR A 437 23.75 12.98 14.20
N ASP A 438 23.07 14.07 13.80
CA ASP A 438 21.65 14.04 13.45
C ASP A 438 21.43 13.27 12.14
N ARG A 439 20.67 12.18 12.21
CA ARG A 439 20.54 11.21 11.12
C ARG A 439 19.78 11.78 9.92
N ASP A 440 18.79 12.63 10.18
CA ASP A 440 18.01 13.28 9.12
C ASP A 440 18.84 14.35 8.41
N TYR A 441 19.69 15.04 9.17
CA TYR A 441 20.62 16.01 8.63
C TYR A 441 21.70 15.35 7.77
N ILE A 442 22.24 14.19 8.19
CA ILE A 442 23.20 13.41 7.39
C ILE A 442 22.62 13.06 6.02
N SER A 443 21.42 12.46 5.98
CA SER A 443 20.81 12.11 4.69
C SER A 443 20.46 13.36 3.87
N GLY A 444 20.10 14.46 4.53
CA GLY A 444 19.88 15.76 3.88
C GLY A 444 21.13 16.28 3.18
N ILE A 445 22.29 16.24 3.86
CA ILE A 445 23.60 16.61 3.29
C ILE A 445 23.92 15.75 2.07
N ILE A 446 23.78 14.42 2.19
CA ILE A 446 24.05 13.50 1.09
C ILE A 446 23.22 13.88 -0.15
N ILE A 447 21.91 14.09 0.01
CA ILE A 447 21.02 14.46 -1.09
C ILE A 447 21.39 15.83 -1.67
N TYR A 448 21.64 16.81 -0.81
CA TYR A 448 21.95 18.18 -1.22
C TYR A 448 23.26 18.25 -2.03
N GLU A 449 24.32 17.62 -1.54
CA GLU A 449 25.61 17.62 -2.21
C GLU A 449 25.59 16.75 -3.49
N TYR A 450 24.79 15.67 -3.51
CA TYR A 450 24.56 14.90 -4.73
C TYR A 450 23.83 15.72 -5.81
N VAL A 451 22.91 16.61 -5.44
CA VAL A 451 22.25 17.52 -6.40
C VAL A 451 23.24 18.51 -7.01
N LYS A 452 24.20 19.03 -6.23
CA LYS A 452 25.30 19.85 -6.78
C LYS A 452 26.14 19.06 -7.78
N TRP A 453 26.50 17.82 -7.43
CA TRP A 453 27.23 16.93 -8.32
C TRP A 453 26.48 16.65 -9.63
N LEU A 454 25.15 16.43 -9.58
CA LEU A 454 24.30 16.31 -10.78
C LEU A 454 24.21 17.60 -11.62
N LYS A 455 24.50 18.75 -11.03
CA LYS A 455 24.63 20.06 -11.68
C LYS A 455 26.05 20.35 -12.14
N GLU A 456 26.86 19.31 -12.28
CA GLU A 456 28.24 19.33 -12.83
C GLU A 456 29.28 19.96 -11.89
N GLU A 457 28.97 20.12 -10.61
CA GLU A 457 29.96 20.43 -9.57
C GLU A 457 30.67 19.14 -9.15
N ILE A 458 31.59 18.66 -10.00
CA ILE A 458 32.26 17.35 -9.84
C ILE A 458 33.00 17.23 -8.49
N ASN A 459 33.49 18.36 -7.96
CA ASN A 459 34.24 18.43 -6.71
C ASN A 459 33.37 18.71 -5.47
N ALA A 460 32.04 18.66 -5.56
CA ALA A 460 31.13 18.98 -4.46
C ALA A 460 31.47 18.24 -3.15
N ALA A 461 31.83 16.94 -3.24
CA ALA A 461 32.23 16.16 -2.07
C ALA A 461 33.52 16.70 -1.42
N GLU A 462 34.51 17.06 -2.24
CA GLU A 462 35.82 17.55 -1.78
C GLU A 462 35.69 18.95 -1.18
N ILE A 463 34.85 19.81 -1.77
CA ILE A 463 34.51 21.13 -1.23
C ILE A 463 33.85 20.99 0.15
N TRP A 464 32.82 20.13 0.24
CA TRP A 464 32.13 19.89 1.51
C TRP A 464 33.06 19.30 2.58
N GLU A 465 33.93 18.36 2.22
CA GLU A 465 34.91 17.76 3.14
C GLU A 465 35.92 18.78 3.66
N ASN A 466 36.34 19.75 2.84
CA ASN A 466 37.23 20.83 3.25
C ASN A 466 36.55 21.83 4.19
N GLU A 467 35.28 22.13 3.96
CA GLU A 467 34.47 22.98 4.84
C GLU A 467 34.10 22.29 6.15
N ASN A 468 34.07 20.95 6.16
CA ASN A 468 33.69 20.12 7.30
C ASN A 468 34.83 19.14 7.64
N PRO A 469 35.98 19.62 8.14
CA PRO A 469 37.10 18.77 8.48
C PRO A 469 36.76 17.86 9.68
N ILE A 470 37.50 16.76 9.80
CA ILE A 470 37.41 15.87 10.96
C ILE A 470 37.72 16.67 12.23
N LYS A 471 36.81 16.62 13.19
CA LYS A 471 36.97 17.21 14.52
C LYS A 471 37.80 16.24 15.35
N LYS A 472 39.01 16.68 15.72
CA LYS A 472 39.92 15.94 16.61
C LYS A 472 39.40 15.88 18.04
#